data_AF-A0A537KQ33-F1
#
_entry.id   AF-A0A537KQ33-F1
#
_cell.length_a   1.000
_cell.length_b   1.000
_cell.length_c   1.000
_cell.angle_alpha   90.00
_cell.angle_beta   90.00
_cell.angle_gamma   90.00
#
_symmetry.space_group_name_H-M   'P 1'
#
loop_
_entity.id
_entity.type
_entity.pdbx_description
1 polymer ?
#
loop_
_entity_poly.entity_id
_entity_poly.type
_entity_poly.pdbx_seq_one_letter_code
_entity_poly.pdbx_strand_id
1 'polypeptide(L)'
;MIQKLLNKINGLHYSQEYLCLSKETLENPLHVYLVTHGQPRKDITESHLFVGYSPLIFAFPSSVINNKQESLNIIFSGKPYQPNEIPAKKDAIALLSLKKIDQAEVNEETILFYEGVKGRHHFISKFHQFIIQVHNRLYNKKAGNVFLKDNLYKQVQIAYSIARKICLVTVGDDNLYNLFPTDLHGKINDQQYIISLRHNGRVCQQVGASKRIVISDMQTSNYKTVYALGKNHTKELKKLAQFDFDAARSRHFSLPLPKSHLSYKELQLEGSFIHGIHKILLFKIIHEENFSGESETLSHVHNCYATWRYNQGLSSNFLYR
;
A
#
# COMPACT_ATOMS: atom_id res chain seq x y z
N MET A 1 1.89 -29.04 -16.51
CA MET A 1 1.05 -29.88 -15.63
C MET A 1 1.20 -29.48 -14.15
N ILE A 2 2.42 -29.46 -13.61
CA ILE A 2 2.72 -29.13 -12.19
C ILE A 2 2.14 -27.78 -11.73
N GLN A 3 2.29 -26.71 -12.52
CA GLN A 3 1.76 -25.39 -12.15
C GLN A 3 0.23 -25.37 -11.96
N LYS A 4 -0.51 -26.07 -12.84
CA LYS A 4 -1.98 -26.18 -12.73
C LYS A 4 -2.38 -26.94 -11.46
N LEU A 5 -1.64 -28.00 -11.12
CA LEU A 5 -1.86 -28.76 -9.89
C LEU A 5 -1.62 -27.89 -8.65
N LEU A 6 -0.48 -27.20 -8.59
CA LEU A 6 -0.15 -26.29 -7.48
C LEU A 6 -1.20 -25.18 -7.33
N ASN A 7 -1.71 -24.64 -8.44
CA ASN A 7 -2.80 -23.65 -8.40
C ASN A 7 -4.11 -24.23 -7.87
N LYS A 8 -4.40 -25.51 -8.12
CA LYS A 8 -5.62 -26.16 -7.64
C LYS A 8 -5.57 -26.48 -6.14
N ILE A 9 -4.38 -26.68 -5.58
CA ILE A 9 -4.18 -27.07 -4.17
C ILE A 9 -3.61 -25.96 -3.29
N ASN A 10 -3.50 -24.72 -3.79
CA ASN A 10 -2.96 -23.59 -3.04
C ASN A 10 -3.90 -23.09 -1.92
N GLY A 11 -5.14 -23.58 -1.88
CA GLY A 11 -6.14 -23.23 -0.89
C GLY A 11 -6.65 -21.78 -0.98
N LEU A 12 -6.38 -21.08 -2.09
CA LEU A 12 -6.92 -19.76 -2.36
C LEU A 12 -8.30 -19.89 -3.00
N HIS A 13 -9.24 -19.07 -2.54
CA HIS A 13 -10.58 -19.03 -3.12
C HIS A 13 -10.60 -18.28 -4.45
N TYR A 14 -9.79 -17.22 -4.57
CA TYR A 14 -9.76 -16.36 -5.74
C TYR A 14 -8.55 -16.65 -6.64
N SER A 15 -8.65 -16.33 -7.92
CA SER A 15 -7.56 -16.53 -8.90
C SER A 15 -6.57 -15.36 -8.98
N GLN A 16 -7.02 -14.14 -8.67
CA GLN A 16 -6.21 -12.91 -8.72
C GLN A 16 -5.39 -12.75 -7.45
N GLU A 17 -4.14 -12.28 -7.55
CA GLU A 17 -3.29 -12.07 -6.36
C GLU A 17 -3.77 -10.89 -5.50
N TYR A 18 -4.25 -9.82 -6.14
CA TYR A 18 -4.82 -8.64 -5.50
C TYR A 18 -6.24 -8.42 -5.98
N LEU A 19 -7.16 -8.27 -5.03
CA LEU A 19 -8.58 -8.09 -5.30
C LEU A 19 -8.96 -6.65 -5.00
N CYS A 20 -9.67 -6.03 -5.94
CA CYS A 20 -10.14 -4.65 -5.77
C CYS A 20 -11.42 -4.62 -4.94
N LEU A 21 -11.65 -3.54 -4.22
CA LEU A 21 -12.87 -3.26 -3.46
C LEU A 21 -12.98 -1.76 -3.18
N SER A 22 -14.14 -1.35 -2.69
CA SER A 22 -14.33 -0.05 -2.03
C SER A 22 -13.89 -0.16 -0.57
N LYS A 23 -13.01 0.74 -0.09
CA LYS A 23 -12.49 0.70 1.29
C LYS A 23 -13.62 0.83 2.30
N GLU A 24 -14.57 1.69 1.99
CA GLU A 24 -15.66 2.15 2.86
C GLU A 24 -16.76 1.09 3.04
N THR A 25 -16.86 0.14 2.09
CA THR A 25 -17.81 -0.98 2.17
C THR A 25 -17.20 -2.24 2.81
N LEU A 26 -15.94 -2.19 3.24
CA LEU A 26 -15.28 -3.33 3.88
C LEU A 26 -15.74 -3.50 5.33
N GLU A 27 -16.69 -4.41 5.55
CA GLU A 27 -17.17 -4.74 6.89
C GLU A 27 -16.08 -5.40 7.74
N ASN A 28 -15.99 -5.05 9.03
CA ASN A 28 -15.06 -5.66 9.98
C ASN A 28 -13.61 -5.73 9.44
N PRO A 29 -12.97 -4.59 9.12
CA PRO A 29 -11.57 -4.58 8.70
C PRO A 29 -10.67 -5.07 9.84
N LEU A 30 -9.45 -5.47 9.52
CA LEU A 30 -8.48 -5.81 10.55
C LEU A 30 -8.02 -4.54 11.29
N HIS A 31 -7.81 -4.69 12.59
CA HIS A 31 -7.17 -3.71 13.45
C HIS A 31 -5.68 -4.04 13.59
N VAL A 32 -4.84 -3.02 13.70
CA VAL A 32 -3.39 -3.16 13.86
C VAL A 32 -2.95 -2.58 15.19
N TYR A 33 -2.22 -3.36 15.98
CA TYR A 33 -1.76 -2.92 17.30
C TYR A 33 -0.26 -3.02 17.43
N LEU A 34 0.34 -2.03 18.12
CA LEU A 34 1.69 -2.14 18.66
C LEU A 34 1.68 -3.09 19.86
N VAL A 35 2.66 -3.99 19.90
CA VAL A 35 2.79 -5.00 20.94
C VAL A 35 4.09 -4.83 21.71
N THR A 36 3.96 -4.77 23.03
CA THR A 36 5.09 -4.74 23.97
C THR A 36 4.89 -5.84 25.01
N HIS A 37 5.91 -6.70 25.20
CA HIS A 37 5.84 -7.87 26.08
C HIS A 37 4.64 -8.80 25.77
N GLY A 38 4.29 -8.94 24.49
CA GLY A 38 3.19 -9.81 24.05
C GLY A 38 1.78 -9.22 24.24
N GLN A 39 1.65 -7.99 24.74
CA GLN A 39 0.36 -7.32 24.95
C GLN A 39 0.19 -6.12 23.99
N PRO A 40 -1.02 -5.92 23.40
CA PRO A 40 -1.39 -4.71 22.67
C PRO A 40 -1.28 -3.50 23.59
N ARG A 41 -0.60 -2.46 23.12
CA ARG A 41 -0.42 -1.20 23.85
C ARG A 41 -1.14 -0.04 23.22
N LYS A 42 -1.19 -0.01 21.89
CA LYS A 42 -1.75 1.12 21.13
C LYS A 42 -2.30 0.63 19.81
N ASP A 43 -3.52 1.05 19.48
CA ASP A 43 -4.11 0.89 18.16
C ASP A 43 -3.39 1.83 17.19
N ILE A 44 -2.89 1.28 16.10
CA ILE A 44 -2.18 1.99 15.03
C ILE A 44 -2.81 1.71 13.67
N THR A 45 -4.06 1.26 13.61
CA THR A 45 -4.76 0.87 12.37
C THR A 45 -4.70 1.97 11.30
N GLU A 46 -4.85 3.23 11.70
CA GLU A 46 -4.78 4.41 10.81
C GLU A 46 -3.48 5.21 10.98
N SER A 47 -2.51 4.69 11.73
CA SER A 47 -1.29 5.42 12.13
C SER A 47 -0.01 4.74 11.64
N HIS A 48 -0.11 4.04 10.51
CA HIS A 48 1.01 3.37 9.88
C HIS A 48 0.88 3.39 8.36
N LEU A 49 2.00 3.55 7.65
CA LEU A 49 2.02 3.53 6.19
C LEU A 49 2.87 2.37 5.68
N PHE A 50 2.32 1.60 4.75
CA PHE A 50 3.08 0.60 4.01
C PHE A 50 3.72 1.25 2.79
N VAL A 51 5.05 1.38 2.78
CA VAL A 51 5.80 2.20 1.81
C VAL A 51 6.89 1.43 1.07
N GLY A 52 6.89 0.09 1.11
CA GLY A 52 7.84 -0.70 0.33
C GLY A 52 7.61 -2.19 0.51
N TYR A 53 7.74 -2.98 -0.56
CA TYR A 53 7.53 -4.43 -0.53
C TYR A 53 8.79 -5.28 -0.77
N SER A 54 9.93 -4.65 -1.08
CA SER A 54 11.21 -5.34 -1.24
C SER A 54 12.40 -4.41 -0.87
N PRO A 55 12.79 -4.38 0.43
CA PRO A 55 12.20 -5.11 1.54
C PRO A 55 10.85 -4.53 1.97
N LEU A 56 10.17 -5.18 2.93
CA LEU A 56 8.94 -4.66 3.52
C LEU A 56 9.27 -3.40 4.32
N ILE A 57 8.66 -2.25 4.04
CA ILE A 57 8.93 -1.00 4.77
C ILE A 57 7.63 -0.42 5.28
N PHE A 58 7.62 -0.06 6.56
CA PHE A 58 6.58 0.75 7.19
C PHE A 58 7.13 2.09 7.65
N ALA A 59 6.32 3.15 7.54
CA ALA A 59 6.58 4.45 8.11
C ALA A 59 5.59 4.75 9.24
N PHE A 60 6.09 5.39 10.30
CA PHE A 60 5.31 5.82 11.45
C PHE A 60 5.72 7.24 11.87
N PRO A 61 4.78 8.07 12.34
CA PRO A 61 5.14 9.34 12.96
C PRO A 61 5.68 9.12 14.39
N SER A 62 6.56 10.01 14.85
CA SER A 62 7.13 9.96 16.20
C SER A 62 6.11 10.18 17.31
N SER A 63 4.96 10.80 17.01
CA SER A 63 3.80 10.87 17.91
C SER A 63 3.17 9.50 18.18
N VAL A 64 3.44 8.51 17.32
CA VAL A 64 2.91 7.15 17.45
C VAL A 64 3.93 6.20 18.06
N ILE A 65 5.20 6.30 17.65
CA ILE A 65 6.30 5.43 18.07
C ILE A 65 7.41 6.26 18.70
N ASN A 66 7.96 5.77 19.82
CA ASN A 66 9.12 6.41 20.44
C ASN A 66 10.34 6.36 19.50
N ASN A 67 10.98 7.51 19.25
CA ASN A 67 12.16 7.62 18.39
C ASN A 67 13.33 6.71 18.78
N LYS A 68 13.44 6.32 20.05
CA LYS A 68 14.49 5.43 20.57
C LYS A 68 14.19 3.94 20.36
N GLN A 69 13.03 3.59 19.81
CA GLN A 69 12.61 2.20 19.67
C GLN A 69 13.25 1.55 18.43
N GLU A 70 14.24 0.70 18.64
CA GLU A 70 14.98 0.05 17.53
C GLU A 70 14.21 -1.11 16.86
N SER A 71 13.21 -1.67 17.54
CA SER A 71 12.40 -2.76 17.01
C SER A 71 10.94 -2.68 17.46
N LEU A 72 10.06 -3.13 16.57
CA LEU A 72 8.61 -3.15 16.78
C LEU A 72 8.07 -4.55 16.56
N ASN A 73 7.03 -4.89 17.31
CA ASN A 73 6.14 -5.98 16.94
C ASN A 73 4.75 -5.40 16.76
N ILE A 74 4.12 -5.73 15.63
CA ILE A 74 2.73 -5.36 15.36
C ILE A 74 1.91 -6.63 15.14
N ILE A 75 0.66 -6.57 15.59
CA ILE A 75 -0.31 -7.66 15.39
C ILE A 75 -1.51 -7.13 14.60
N PHE A 76 -2.10 -8.01 13.81
CA PHE A 76 -3.32 -7.76 13.05
C PHE A 76 -4.41 -8.64 13.63
N SER A 77 -5.53 -8.03 14.00
CA SER A 77 -6.65 -8.69 14.69
C SER A 77 -7.96 -8.43 13.98
N GLY A 78 -8.86 -9.41 13.98
CA GLY A 78 -10.21 -9.26 13.47
C GLY A 78 -11.17 -8.64 14.48
N LYS A 79 -10.68 -8.33 15.68
CA LYS A 79 -11.43 -7.71 16.77
C LYS A 79 -10.64 -6.57 17.39
N PRO A 80 -11.32 -5.53 17.87
CA PRO A 80 -10.66 -4.49 18.64
C PRO A 80 -10.16 -5.05 19.98
N TYR A 81 -9.00 -4.59 20.44
CA TYR A 81 -8.48 -4.89 21.77
C TYR A 81 -8.52 -3.67 22.68
N GLN A 82 -8.74 -3.91 23.97
CA GLN A 82 -8.47 -2.90 24.99
C GLN A 82 -6.97 -2.86 25.33
N PRO A 83 -6.42 -1.70 25.75
CA PRO A 83 -5.03 -1.61 26.18
C PRO A 83 -4.70 -2.64 27.28
N ASN A 84 -3.60 -3.37 27.10
CA ASN A 84 -3.10 -4.40 28.02
C ASN A 84 -3.93 -5.70 28.10
N GLU A 85 -4.96 -5.86 27.27
CA GLU A 85 -5.65 -7.15 27.12
C GLU A 85 -4.68 -8.23 26.64
N ILE A 86 -4.82 -9.47 27.10
CA ILE A 86 -4.02 -10.59 26.58
C ILE A 86 -4.74 -11.14 25.35
N PRO A 87 -4.19 -10.97 24.14
CA PRO A 87 -4.84 -11.46 22.93
C PRO A 87 -4.98 -12.97 23.01
N ALA A 88 -6.20 -13.49 22.85
CA ALA A 88 -6.33 -14.90 22.58
C ALA A 88 -5.56 -15.21 21.28
N LYS A 89 -4.77 -16.28 21.28
CA LYS A 89 -3.91 -16.64 20.14
C LYS A 89 -4.66 -16.75 18.81
N LYS A 90 -5.96 -17.07 18.86
CA LYS A 90 -6.86 -17.17 17.70
C LYS A 90 -7.24 -15.81 17.10
N ASP A 91 -7.26 -14.75 17.91
CA ASP A 91 -7.69 -13.42 17.50
C ASP A 91 -6.52 -12.64 16.87
N ALA A 92 -5.26 -12.98 17.21
CA ALA A 92 -4.06 -12.49 16.52
C ALA A 92 -3.84 -13.22 15.17
N ILE A 93 -4.52 -12.73 14.13
CA ILE A 93 -4.53 -13.35 12.80
C ILE A 93 -3.17 -13.23 12.12
N ALA A 94 -2.46 -12.12 12.30
CA ALA A 94 -1.10 -11.97 11.78
C ALA A 94 -0.19 -11.17 12.72
N LEU A 95 1.13 -11.37 12.57
CA LEU A 95 2.17 -10.70 13.31
C LEU A 95 3.31 -10.30 12.37
N LEU A 96 3.83 -9.08 12.55
CA LEU A 96 5.07 -8.61 11.94
C LEU A 96 6.05 -8.16 13.02
N SER A 97 7.31 -8.56 12.87
CA SER A 97 8.45 -8.01 13.61
C SER A 97 9.22 -7.10 12.67
N LEU A 98 9.47 -5.87 13.11
CA LEU A 98 10.10 -4.82 12.33
C LEU A 98 11.35 -4.29 13.04
N LYS A 99 12.33 -3.80 12.28
CA LYS A 99 13.56 -3.17 12.76
C LYS A 99 13.68 -1.77 12.17
N LYS A 100 14.05 -0.78 12.98
CA LYS A 100 14.28 0.59 12.51
C LYS A 100 15.42 0.61 11.49
N ILE A 101 15.24 1.34 10.40
CA ILE A 101 16.23 1.46 9.32
C ILE A 101 16.66 2.90 9.04
N ASP A 102 15.75 3.86 9.24
CA ASP A 102 16.01 5.25 8.94
C ASP A 102 15.04 6.15 9.71
N GLN A 103 15.32 7.45 9.70
CA GLN A 103 14.43 8.48 10.18
C GLN A 103 14.60 9.76 9.34
N ALA A 104 13.51 10.50 9.15
CA ALA A 104 13.55 11.81 8.53
C ALA A 104 12.92 12.84 9.47
N GLU A 105 13.62 13.95 9.67
CA GLU A 105 13.06 15.12 10.35
C GLU A 105 12.35 15.98 9.31
N VAL A 106 11.05 16.17 9.47
CA VAL A 106 10.27 17.01 8.57
C VAL A 106 9.36 17.91 9.39
N ASN A 107 9.63 19.22 9.36
CA ASN A 107 9.03 20.20 10.26
C ASN A 107 9.31 19.86 11.74
N GLU A 108 8.26 19.80 12.57
CA GLU A 108 8.35 19.52 14.02
C GLU A 108 8.15 18.04 14.36
N GLU A 109 7.99 17.15 13.37
CA GLU A 109 7.78 15.72 13.60
C GLU A 109 8.86 14.87 12.93
N THR A 110 9.26 13.78 13.61
CA THR A 110 10.16 12.79 13.03
C THR A 110 9.33 11.66 12.41
N ILE A 111 9.63 11.33 11.16
CA ILE A 111 9.10 10.13 10.50
C ILE A 111 10.11 9.00 10.70
N LEU A 112 9.64 7.87 11.23
CA LEU A 112 10.45 6.70 11.52
C LEU A 112 10.16 5.59 10.51
N PHE A 113 11.21 5.02 9.92
CA PHE A 113 11.10 3.95 8.94
C PHE A 113 11.57 2.63 9.52
N TYR A 114 10.78 1.58 9.32
CA TYR A 114 11.06 0.24 9.80
C TYR A 114 10.97 -0.79 8.68
N GLU A 115 11.94 -1.69 8.64
CA GLU A 115 11.97 -2.83 7.74
C GLU A 115 11.37 -4.08 8.39
N GLY A 116 10.61 -4.86 7.62
CA GLY A 116 10.09 -6.15 8.04
C GLY A 116 11.17 -7.22 8.17
N VAL A 117 11.32 -7.75 9.38
CA VAL A 117 12.26 -8.83 9.70
C VAL A 117 11.57 -10.19 9.58
N LYS A 118 10.35 -10.31 10.12
CA LYS A 118 9.62 -11.58 10.16
C LYS A 118 8.11 -11.37 10.18
N GLY A 119 7.39 -12.19 9.40
CA GLY A 119 5.94 -12.23 9.33
C GLY A 119 5.40 -13.64 9.54
N ARG A 120 4.24 -13.72 10.21
CA ARG A 120 3.49 -14.96 10.46
C ARG A 120 2.01 -14.62 10.40
N HIS A 121 1.22 -15.46 9.74
CA HIS A 121 -0.24 -15.26 9.65
C HIS A 121 -0.99 -16.58 9.63
N HIS A 122 -2.28 -16.49 9.95
CA HIS A 122 -3.26 -17.57 9.96
C HIS A 122 -4.35 -17.37 8.89
N PHE A 123 -4.11 -16.50 7.90
CA PHE A 123 -5.05 -16.31 6.79
C PHE A 123 -5.41 -17.62 6.06
N ILE A 124 -4.41 -18.50 5.91
CA ILE A 124 -4.53 -19.81 5.28
C ILE A 124 -3.69 -20.83 6.07
N SER A 125 -3.99 -22.12 5.91
CA SER A 125 -3.29 -23.21 6.61
C SER A 125 -1.78 -23.23 6.32
N LYS A 126 -0.98 -23.78 7.24
CA LYS A 126 0.48 -23.92 7.03
C LYS A 126 0.82 -24.75 5.78
N PHE A 127 0.00 -25.75 5.46
CA PHE A 127 0.14 -26.55 4.25
C PHE A 127 -0.05 -25.68 2.99
N HIS A 128 -1.12 -24.89 2.91
CA HIS A 128 -1.35 -23.98 1.80
C HIS A 128 -0.26 -22.91 1.67
N GLN A 129 0.22 -22.36 2.79
CA GLN A 129 1.37 -21.45 2.79
C GLN A 129 2.63 -22.10 2.19
N PHE A 130 2.89 -23.36 2.52
CA PHE A 130 4.01 -24.11 1.95
C PHE A 130 3.85 -24.31 0.43
N ILE A 131 2.69 -24.73 -0.05
CA ILE A 131 2.41 -24.87 -1.49
C ILE A 131 2.64 -23.56 -2.24
N ILE A 132 2.14 -22.45 -1.69
CA ILE A 132 2.33 -21.11 -2.27
C ILE A 132 3.81 -20.72 -2.30
N GLN A 133 4.57 -21.01 -1.24
CA GLN A 133 6.02 -20.75 -1.23
C GLN A 133 6.75 -21.55 -2.29
N VAL A 134 6.42 -22.84 -2.48
CA VAL A 134 6.99 -23.67 -3.54
C VAL A 134 6.64 -23.09 -4.91
N HIS A 135 5.37 -22.73 -5.13
CA HIS A 135 4.93 -22.11 -6.37
C HIS A 135 5.71 -20.83 -6.67
N ASN A 136 5.80 -19.91 -5.70
CA ASN A 136 6.52 -18.65 -5.83
C ASN A 136 8.00 -18.91 -6.22
N ARG A 137 8.67 -19.83 -5.52
CA ARG A 137 10.08 -20.18 -5.78
C ARG A 137 10.31 -20.74 -7.19
N LEU A 138 9.37 -21.52 -7.71
CA LEU A 138 9.49 -22.17 -9.02
C LEU A 138 9.13 -21.24 -10.18
N TYR A 139 8.09 -20.41 -10.03
CA TYR A 139 7.47 -19.72 -11.18
C TYR A 139 7.64 -18.20 -11.21
N ASN A 140 8.01 -17.56 -10.10
CA ASN A 140 8.13 -16.09 -10.04
C ASN A 140 9.54 -15.55 -10.30
N LYS A 141 10.49 -16.41 -10.69
CA LYS A 141 11.83 -16.01 -11.15
C LYS A 141 11.86 -15.58 -12.63
N LYS A 142 10.89 -14.78 -13.07
CA LYS A 142 10.87 -14.22 -14.45
C LYS A 142 11.64 -12.90 -14.49
N ALA A 143 12.35 -12.64 -15.59
CA ALA A 143 13.02 -11.37 -15.81
C ALA A 143 12.00 -10.21 -15.72
N GLY A 144 12.32 -9.17 -14.94
CA GLY A 144 11.45 -8.01 -14.69
C GLY A 144 10.52 -8.12 -13.47
N ASN A 145 10.34 -9.33 -12.90
CA ASN A 145 9.59 -9.52 -11.67
C ASN A 145 10.49 -9.43 -10.43
N VAL A 146 9.99 -8.77 -9.39
CA VAL A 146 10.67 -8.72 -8.09
C VAL A 146 10.36 -10.01 -7.36
N PHE A 147 11.35 -10.89 -7.25
CA PHE A 147 11.19 -12.13 -6.51
C PHE A 147 11.27 -11.88 -5.00
N LEU A 148 10.17 -12.12 -4.28
CA LEU A 148 10.08 -11.98 -2.83
C LEU A 148 10.62 -13.25 -2.16
N LYS A 149 11.85 -13.18 -1.66
CA LYS A 149 12.55 -14.31 -1.06
C LYS A 149 12.02 -14.66 0.34
N ASP A 150 12.05 -15.94 0.66
CA ASP A 150 11.86 -16.49 2.01
C ASP A 150 10.58 -16.02 2.71
N ASN A 151 10.73 -15.30 3.83
CA ASN A 151 9.62 -14.83 4.65
C ASN A 151 9.01 -13.52 4.13
N LEU A 152 9.68 -12.81 3.21
CA LEU A 152 9.22 -11.53 2.69
C LEU A 152 7.85 -11.64 2.02
N TYR A 153 7.57 -12.73 1.30
CA TYR A 153 6.27 -12.91 0.69
C TYR A 153 5.13 -12.95 1.72
N LYS A 154 5.34 -13.62 2.86
CA LYS A 154 4.37 -13.61 3.97
C LYS A 154 4.20 -12.22 4.57
N GLN A 155 5.29 -11.47 4.67
CA GLN A 155 5.23 -10.11 5.19
C GLN A 155 4.38 -9.20 4.29
N VAL A 156 4.56 -9.30 2.97
CA VAL A 156 3.77 -8.57 1.98
C VAL A 156 2.29 -8.99 2.04
N GLN A 157 2.01 -10.27 2.15
CA GLN A 157 0.64 -10.78 2.36
C GLN A 157 -0.05 -10.17 3.58
N ILE A 158 0.70 -9.94 4.66
CA ILE A 158 0.21 -9.28 5.88
C ILE A 158 0.04 -7.78 5.67
N ALA A 159 1.00 -7.11 5.02
CA ALA A 159 0.86 -5.67 4.77
C ALA A 159 -0.36 -5.34 3.89
N TYR A 160 -0.69 -6.20 2.94
CA TYR A 160 -1.89 -6.11 2.09
C TYR A 160 -3.14 -6.80 2.69
N SER A 161 -3.16 -7.13 3.98
CA SER A 161 -4.41 -7.51 4.67
C SER A 161 -5.21 -6.31 5.17
N ILE A 162 -4.60 -5.11 5.13
CA ILE A 162 -5.30 -3.83 5.26
C ILE A 162 -5.56 -3.32 3.85
N ALA A 163 -6.79 -2.85 3.59
CA ALA A 163 -7.15 -2.29 2.29
C ALA A 163 -6.24 -1.11 1.95
N ARG A 164 -5.45 -1.26 0.89
CA ARG A 164 -4.55 -0.21 0.40
C ARG A 164 -5.23 0.54 -0.71
N LYS A 165 -5.34 1.87 -0.54
CA LYS A 165 -5.87 2.76 -1.57
C LYS A 165 -5.00 2.68 -2.81
N ILE A 166 -5.63 2.72 -3.97
CA ILE A 166 -4.94 2.83 -5.25
C ILE A 166 -5.29 4.20 -5.80
N CYS A 167 -4.29 5.07 -5.86
CA CYS A 167 -4.44 6.41 -6.40
C CYS A 167 -3.82 6.51 -7.78
N LEU A 168 -4.23 7.52 -8.54
CA LEU A 168 -3.50 7.96 -9.73
C LEU A 168 -2.60 9.15 -9.38
N VAL A 169 -1.38 9.14 -9.91
CA VAL A 169 -0.44 10.25 -9.82
C VAL A 169 -0.35 10.92 -11.19
N THR A 170 -0.68 12.21 -11.23
CA THR A 170 -0.38 13.10 -12.36
C THR A 170 0.96 13.79 -12.10
N VAL A 171 1.88 13.65 -13.05
CA VAL A 171 3.15 14.39 -13.11
C VAL A 171 3.29 14.99 -14.50
N GLY A 172 3.87 16.18 -14.62
CA GLY A 172 4.07 16.79 -15.92
C GLY A 172 4.73 18.15 -15.87
N ASP A 173 5.23 18.58 -17.01
CA ASP A 173 5.76 19.91 -17.28
C ASP A 173 5.61 20.20 -18.79
N ASP A 174 5.61 21.47 -19.19
CA ASP A 174 5.61 21.90 -20.60
C ASP A 174 4.56 21.21 -21.50
N ASN A 175 3.32 21.08 -21.01
CA ASN A 175 2.20 20.40 -21.69
C ASN A 175 2.38 18.90 -21.95
N LEU A 176 3.37 18.27 -21.32
CA LEU A 176 3.56 16.83 -21.31
C LEU A 176 3.27 16.27 -19.92
N TYR A 177 2.54 15.17 -19.88
CA TYR A 177 2.02 14.57 -18.66
C TYR A 177 2.27 13.07 -18.64
N ASN A 178 2.33 12.50 -17.46
CA ASN A 178 2.17 11.09 -17.23
C ASN A 178 1.15 10.87 -16.11
N LEU A 179 0.39 9.79 -16.24
CA LEU A 179 -0.66 9.39 -15.32
C LEU A 179 -0.49 7.91 -15.03
N PHE A 180 -0.19 7.55 -13.78
CA PHE A 180 0.11 6.18 -13.39
C PHE A 180 -0.44 5.85 -11.99
N PRO A 181 -0.83 4.59 -11.74
CA PRO A 181 -1.34 4.18 -10.43
C PRO A 181 -0.22 3.98 -9.41
N THR A 182 -0.54 4.11 -8.13
CA THR A 182 0.34 3.70 -7.02
C THR A 182 -0.51 3.29 -5.81
N ASP A 183 0.00 2.34 -5.03
CA ASP A 183 -0.61 1.79 -3.80
C ASP A 183 0.33 1.88 -2.58
N LEU A 184 1.63 2.16 -2.81
CA LEU A 184 2.64 2.36 -1.76
C LEU A 184 2.75 3.84 -1.39
N HIS A 185 1.71 4.35 -0.77
CA HIS A 185 1.64 5.76 -0.42
C HIS A 185 0.71 6.04 0.76
N GLY A 186 0.79 7.25 1.28
CA GLY A 186 -0.19 7.75 2.23
C GLY A 186 0.25 9.01 2.95
N LYS A 187 -0.72 9.58 3.67
CA LYS A 187 -0.52 10.73 4.55
C LYS A 187 0.04 10.24 5.89
N ILE A 188 1.18 10.78 6.34
CA ILE A 188 1.80 10.38 7.61
C ILE A 188 1.34 11.28 8.77
N ASN A 189 1.06 12.56 8.46
CA ASN A 189 0.48 13.55 9.35
C ASN A 189 -0.22 14.64 8.51
N ASP A 190 -0.69 15.73 9.12
CA ASP A 190 -1.45 16.77 8.41
C ASP A 190 -0.72 17.53 7.31
N GLN A 191 0.60 17.53 7.32
CA GLN A 191 1.42 18.30 6.39
C GLN A 191 2.24 17.42 5.43
N GLN A 192 2.38 16.14 5.74
CA GLN A 192 3.36 15.27 5.09
C GLN A 192 2.72 14.05 4.43
N TYR A 193 3.23 13.73 3.25
CA TYR A 193 2.81 12.61 2.43
C TYR A 193 4.01 11.82 1.94
N ILE A 194 3.88 10.50 1.93
CA ILE A 194 4.95 9.59 1.50
C ILE A 194 4.48 8.83 0.27
N ILE A 195 5.34 8.75 -0.74
CA ILE A 195 5.16 7.87 -1.90
C ILE A 195 6.42 7.05 -2.10
N SER A 196 6.25 5.79 -2.43
CA SER A 196 7.34 4.89 -2.78
C SER A 196 7.28 4.50 -4.25
N LEU A 197 8.38 4.74 -4.98
CA LEU A 197 8.51 4.36 -6.38
C LEU A 197 9.75 3.48 -6.57
N ARG A 198 9.78 2.63 -7.59
CA ARG A 198 11.02 1.90 -7.93
C ARG A 198 12.13 2.89 -8.25
N HIS A 199 13.28 2.80 -7.57
CA HIS A 199 14.30 3.87 -7.62
C HIS A 199 14.90 4.09 -9.02
N ASN A 200 15.03 3.03 -9.83
CA ASN A 200 15.48 3.10 -11.22
C ASN A 200 14.32 3.22 -12.23
N GLY A 201 13.08 3.41 -11.74
CA GLY A 201 11.89 3.52 -12.58
C GLY A 201 11.77 4.89 -13.24
N ARG A 202 11.25 4.92 -14.46
CA ARG A 202 11.05 6.17 -15.22
C ARG A 202 10.15 7.17 -14.49
N VAL A 203 9.07 6.70 -13.88
CA VAL A 203 8.21 7.57 -13.06
C VAL A 203 8.94 8.18 -11.86
N CYS A 204 9.90 7.48 -11.26
CA CYS A 204 10.68 8.02 -10.15
C CYS A 204 11.56 9.19 -10.61
N GLN A 205 12.14 9.09 -11.80
CA GLN A 205 12.89 10.17 -12.43
C GLN A 205 11.98 11.36 -12.80
N GLN A 206 10.81 11.10 -13.39
CA GLN A 206 9.84 12.14 -13.75
C GLN A 206 9.36 12.93 -12.53
N VAL A 207 9.01 12.23 -11.45
CA VAL A 207 8.60 12.86 -10.19
C VAL A 207 9.75 13.64 -9.56
N GLY A 208 10.96 13.08 -9.57
CA GLY A 208 12.16 13.77 -9.06
C GLY A 208 12.51 15.03 -9.85
N ALA A 209 12.30 15.03 -11.17
CA ALA A 209 12.53 16.20 -12.03
C ALA A 209 11.45 17.27 -11.84
N SER A 210 10.17 16.88 -11.87
CA SER A 210 9.03 17.81 -11.70
C SER A 210 8.98 18.44 -10.31
N LYS A 211 9.33 17.65 -9.27
CA LYS A 211 9.20 17.97 -7.84
C LYS A 211 7.78 18.32 -7.36
N ARG A 212 6.82 18.43 -8.27
CA ARG A 212 5.41 18.73 -8.03
C ARG A 212 4.56 17.67 -8.70
N ILE A 213 3.60 17.14 -7.97
CA ILE A 213 2.66 16.14 -8.48
C ILE A 213 1.27 16.41 -7.91
N VAL A 214 0.28 15.81 -8.56
CA VAL A 214 -1.04 15.60 -7.97
C VAL A 214 -1.24 14.10 -7.74
N ILE A 215 -1.73 13.73 -6.55
CA ILE A 215 -2.23 12.38 -6.29
C ILE A 215 -3.74 12.44 -6.07
N SER A 216 -4.48 11.56 -6.75
CA SER A 216 -5.94 11.54 -6.74
C SER A 216 -6.48 10.20 -6.23
N ASP A 217 -7.39 10.25 -5.26
CA ASP A 217 -8.19 9.09 -4.88
C ASP A 217 -9.22 8.83 -6.00
N MET A 218 -9.42 7.56 -6.37
CA MET A 218 -10.24 7.18 -7.53
C MET A 218 -11.52 6.46 -7.10
N GLN A 219 -12.60 6.69 -7.84
CA GLN A 219 -13.83 5.91 -7.71
C GLN A 219 -13.57 4.42 -7.96
N THR A 220 -14.15 3.56 -7.12
CA THR A 220 -14.01 2.09 -7.20
C THR A 220 -14.50 1.54 -8.54
N SER A 221 -15.56 2.11 -9.11
CA SER A 221 -16.12 1.74 -10.43
C SER A 221 -15.09 1.84 -11.57
N ASN A 222 -14.05 2.67 -11.41
CA ASN A 222 -13.01 2.91 -12.41
C ASN A 222 -11.78 1.99 -12.30
N TYR A 223 -11.83 0.94 -11.48
CA TYR A 223 -10.69 0.04 -11.25
C TYR A 223 -10.03 -0.49 -12.53
N LYS A 224 -10.80 -0.85 -13.56
CA LYS A 224 -10.23 -1.37 -14.82
C LYS A 224 -9.34 -0.32 -15.52
N THR A 225 -9.80 0.92 -15.57
CA THR A 225 -9.06 2.05 -16.16
C THR A 225 -7.79 2.32 -15.37
N VAL A 226 -7.88 2.42 -14.04
CA VAL A 226 -6.73 2.65 -13.15
C VAL A 226 -5.65 1.57 -13.34
N TYR A 227 -6.03 0.29 -13.38
CA TYR A 227 -5.07 -0.79 -13.59
C TYR A 227 -4.47 -0.83 -15.01
N ALA A 228 -5.25 -0.48 -16.04
CA ALA A 228 -4.74 -0.38 -17.41
C ALA A 228 -3.64 0.68 -17.56
N LEU A 229 -3.65 1.71 -16.71
CA LEU A 229 -2.60 2.74 -16.63
C LEU A 229 -1.31 2.24 -15.97
N GLY A 230 -1.27 1.04 -15.37
CA GLY A 230 -0.04 0.48 -14.78
C GLY A 230 1.13 0.38 -15.79
N LYS A 231 0.84 0.24 -17.08
CA LYS A 231 1.86 0.25 -18.14
C LYS A 231 2.64 1.59 -18.21
N ASN A 232 2.05 2.68 -17.71
CA ASN A 232 2.62 4.02 -17.75
C ASN A 232 3.79 4.22 -16.79
N HIS A 233 4.04 3.29 -15.86
CA HIS A 233 5.26 3.28 -15.03
C HIS A 233 6.58 3.26 -15.84
N THR A 234 6.51 2.85 -17.11
CA THR A 234 7.67 2.74 -18.01
C THR A 234 7.64 3.73 -19.17
N LYS A 235 6.59 4.55 -19.28
CA LYS A 235 6.35 5.43 -20.43
C LYS A 235 6.91 6.83 -20.20
N GLU A 236 7.25 7.50 -21.30
CA GLU A 236 7.58 8.92 -21.32
C GLU A 236 6.34 9.78 -21.05
N LEU A 237 6.58 11.05 -20.73
CA LEU A 237 5.52 12.06 -20.70
C LEU A 237 4.89 12.19 -22.10
N LYS A 238 3.59 12.44 -22.16
CA LYS A 238 2.79 12.54 -23.40
C LYS A 238 1.89 13.75 -23.37
N LYS A 239 1.43 14.18 -24.54
CA LYS A 239 0.44 15.25 -24.67
C LYS A 239 -0.86 14.91 -23.95
N LEU A 240 -1.55 15.94 -23.47
CA LEU A 240 -2.81 15.86 -22.72
C LEU A 240 -3.86 14.94 -23.36
N ALA A 241 -4.05 15.01 -24.69
CA ALA A 241 -5.01 14.21 -25.43
C ALA A 241 -4.78 12.68 -25.40
N GLN A 242 -3.68 12.21 -24.82
CA GLN A 242 -3.36 10.79 -24.66
C GLN A 242 -3.90 10.21 -23.33
N PHE A 243 -4.52 11.02 -22.50
CA PHE A 243 -5.08 10.63 -21.21
C PHE A 243 -6.52 11.09 -21.09
N ASP A 244 -7.26 10.42 -20.21
CA ASP A 244 -8.64 10.76 -19.90
C ASP A 244 -8.69 11.65 -18.66
N PHE A 245 -8.42 12.93 -18.87
CA PHE A 245 -8.46 13.95 -17.83
C PHE A 245 -9.84 14.60 -17.73
N ASP A 246 -10.16 15.06 -16.52
CA ASP A 246 -11.26 15.98 -16.26
C ASP A 246 -10.97 17.35 -16.92
N ALA A 247 -12.02 18.15 -17.12
CA ALA A 247 -11.86 19.55 -17.52
C ALA A 247 -11.24 20.37 -16.38
N ALA A 248 -11.46 19.97 -15.12
CA ALA A 248 -10.89 20.60 -13.95
C ALA A 248 -9.36 20.41 -13.85
N ARG A 249 -8.70 21.40 -13.25
CA ARG A 249 -7.27 21.38 -12.92
C ARG A 249 -7.10 21.57 -11.42
N SER A 250 -5.99 21.06 -10.92
CA SER A 250 -5.59 21.23 -9.53
C SER A 250 -5.32 22.70 -9.22
N ARG A 251 -5.65 23.13 -8.00
CA ARG A 251 -5.74 24.55 -7.63
C ARG A 251 -4.43 25.34 -7.74
N HIS A 252 -3.32 24.84 -7.18
CA HIS A 252 -2.06 25.60 -7.14
C HIS A 252 -1.08 25.23 -8.25
N PHE A 253 -1.02 23.95 -8.62
CA PHE A 253 -0.09 23.47 -9.65
C PHE A 253 -0.69 23.47 -11.05
N SER A 254 -2.00 23.70 -11.18
CA SER A 254 -2.69 23.68 -12.47
C SER A 254 -2.46 22.37 -13.25
N LEU A 255 -2.21 21.26 -12.56
CA LEU A 255 -2.05 19.94 -13.16
C LEU A 255 -3.43 19.36 -13.48
N PRO A 256 -3.59 18.64 -14.61
CA PRO A 256 -4.87 18.05 -14.97
C PRO A 256 -5.24 16.94 -13.98
N LEU A 257 -6.52 16.91 -13.60
CA LEU A 257 -7.07 15.88 -12.73
C LEU A 257 -7.56 14.70 -13.58
N PRO A 258 -7.38 13.44 -13.16
CA PRO A 258 -7.96 12.30 -13.87
C PRO A 258 -9.49 12.34 -13.77
N LYS A 259 -10.20 11.83 -14.79
CA LYS A 259 -11.65 11.66 -14.65
C LYS A 259 -12.01 10.72 -13.49
N SER A 260 -13.14 10.96 -12.85
CA SER A 260 -13.65 10.16 -11.72
C SER A 260 -12.73 10.12 -10.50
N HIS A 261 -12.00 11.20 -10.27
CA HIS A 261 -11.32 11.42 -8.99
C HIS A 261 -12.36 11.80 -7.91
N LEU A 262 -12.13 11.35 -6.69
CA LEU A 262 -12.95 11.67 -5.51
C LEU A 262 -12.36 12.81 -4.68
N SER A 263 -11.04 12.85 -4.65
CA SER A 263 -10.25 13.86 -3.96
C SER A 263 -8.91 13.98 -4.64
N TYR A 264 -8.18 15.06 -4.35
CA TYR A 264 -6.78 15.14 -4.72
C TYR A 264 -5.94 15.87 -3.68
N LYS A 265 -4.63 15.64 -3.77
CA LYS A 265 -3.60 16.38 -3.03
C LYS A 265 -2.54 16.88 -3.99
N GLU A 266 -2.18 18.14 -3.84
CA GLU A 266 -1.01 18.74 -4.49
C GLU A 266 0.20 18.57 -3.58
N LEU A 267 1.22 17.88 -4.08
CA LEU A 267 2.37 17.46 -3.30
C LEU A 267 3.66 18.07 -3.86
N GLN A 268 4.46 18.68 -2.99
CA GLN A 268 5.79 19.21 -3.30
C GLN A 268 6.87 18.36 -2.64
N LEU A 269 7.82 17.86 -3.44
CA LEU A 269 8.90 17.00 -2.99
C LEU A 269 9.89 17.79 -2.12
N GLU A 270 10.11 17.33 -0.90
CA GLU A 270 11.05 17.94 0.06
C GLU A 270 12.31 17.09 0.25
N GLY A 271 12.17 15.76 0.21
CA GLY A 271 13.27 14.86 0.50
C GLY A 271 13.07 13.47 -0.07
N SER A 272 14.13 12.66 -0.04
CA SER A 272 14.05 11.27 -0.45
C SER A 272 15.26 10.47 -0.01
N PHE A 273 15.07 9.15 0.15
CA PHE A 273 16.15 8.21 0.32
C PHE A 273 15.84 6.90 -0.41
N ILE A 274 16.86 6.08 -0.67
CA ILE A 274 16.72 4.80 -1.35
C ILE A 274 16.86 3.68 -0.31
N HIS A 275 15.93 2.72 -0.33
CA HIS A 275 16.03 1.51 0.48
C HIS A 275 15.49 0.30 -0.30
N GLY A 276 16.34 -0.71 -0.47
CA GLY A 276 16.04 -1.85 -1.35
C GLY A 276 15.78 -1.40 -2.80
N ILE A 277 14.66 -1.85 -3.38
CA ILE A 277 14.29 -1.48 -4.76
C ILE A 277 13.50 -0.17 -4.86
N HIS A 278 13.22 0.48 -3.74
CA HIS A 278 12.36 1.65 -3.68
C HIS A 278 13.17 2.93 -3.38
N LYS A 279 12.73 4.04 -3.97
CA LYS A 279 13.03 5.39 -3.52
C LYS A 279 11.80 5.89 -2.77
N ILE A 280 11.99 6.17 -1.49
CA ILE A 280 10.97 6.74 -0.61
C ILE A 280 11.04 8.25 -0.77
N LEU A 281 9.94 8.85 -1.22
CA LEU A 281 9.82 10.27 -1.52
C LEU A 281 8.94 10.92 -0.46
N LEU A 282 9.44 12.01 0.13
CA LEU A 282 8.78 12.77 1.19
C LEU A 282 8.25 14.07 0.59
N PHE A 283 6.95 14.30 0.75
CA PHE A 283 6.27 15.45 0.18
C PHE A 283 5.56 16.27 1.24
N LYS A 284 5.67 17.58 1.11
CA LYS A 284 4.74 18.52 1.72
C LYS A 284 3.42 18.55 0.95
N ILE A 285 2.32 18.52 1.70
CA ILE A 285 0.98 18.76 1.17
C ILE A 285 0.80 20.27 1.02
N ILE A 286 0.65 20.74 -0.21
CA ILE A 286 0.40 22.15 -0.54
C ILE A 286 -1.10 22.44 -0.53
N HIS A 287 -1.90 21.50 -1.03
CA HIS A 287 -3.34 21.60 -1.07
C HIS A 287 -3.98 20.22 -0.98
N GLU A 288 -5.16 20.16 -0.39
CA GLU A 288 -6.00 18.97 -0.33
C GLU A 288 -7.45 19.41 -0.59
N GLU A 289 -8.13 18.70 -1.49
CA GLU A 289 -9.52 18.96 -1.83
C GLU A 289 -10.27 17.62 -1.92
N ASN A 290 -11.45 17.57 -1.28
CA ASN A 290 -12.35 16.42 -1.30
C ASN A 290 -13.66 16.85 -1.95
N PHE A 291 -14.10 16.11 -2.96
CA PHE A 291 -15.37 16.38 -3.63
C PHE A 291 -16.47 15.55 -2.97
N SER A 292 -17.47 16.23 -2.41
CA SER A 292 -18.63 15.59 -1.78
C SER A 292 -19.52 14.94 -2.85
N GLY A 293 -19.80 13.65 -2.73
CA GLY A 293 -20.84 13.00 -3.55
C GLY A 293 -20.69 11.49 -3.69
N GLU A 294 -19.46 10.97 -3.69
CA GLU A 294 -19.18 9.54 -3.82
C GLU A 294 -18.11 9.11 -2.84
N SER A 295 -18.38 8.04 -2.08
CA SER A 295 -17.54 7.58 -0.97
C SER A 295 -16.85 6.26 -1.23
N GLU A 296 -16.88 5.72 -2.46
CA GLU A 296 -16.31 4.40 -2.74
C GLU A 296 -14.87 4.50 -3.27
N THR A 297 -13.91 4.59 -2.36
CA THR A 297 -12.50 4.74 -2.71
C THR A 297 -11.88 3.42 -3.15
N LEU A 298 -11.32 3.40 -4.36
CA LEU A 298 -10.67 2.24 -4.93
C LEU A 298 -9.51 1.78 -4.05
N SER A 299 -9.60 0.55 -3.57
CA SER A 299 -8.56 -0.11 -2.80
C SER A 299 -8.35 -1.55 -3.26
N HIS A 300 -7.29 -2.18 -2.75
CA HIS A 300 -7.11 -3.62 -2.90
C HIS A 300 -6.58 -4.31 -1.64
N VAL A 301 -6.74 -5.63 -1.60
CA VAL A 301 -6.15 -6.51 -0.59
C VAL A 301 -5.54 -7.73 -1.26
N HIS A 302 -4.62 -8.39 -0.56
CA HIS A 302 -4.04 -9.65 -1.02
C HIS A 302 -5.02 -10.81 -0.88
N ASN A 303 -5.00 -11.73 -1.85
CA ASN A 303 -5.88 -12.89 -1.95
C ASN A 303 -5.89 -13.79 -0.71
N CYS A 304 -4.74 -14.00 -0.05
CA CYS A 304 -4.72 -14.74 1.21
C CYS A 304 -5.68 -14.15 2.26
N TYR A 305 -5.72 -12.82 2.42
CA TYR A 305 -6.65 -12.18 3.35
C TYR A 305 -8.09 -12.26 2.85
N ALA A 306 -8.33 -12.03 1.55
CA ALA A 306 -9.65 -12.20 0.96
C ALA A 306 -10.20 -13.63 1.17
N THR A 307 -9.37 -14.65 0.95
CA THR A 307 -9.69 -16.06 1.18
C THR A 307 -9.98 -16.33 2.66
N TRP A 308 -9.21 -15.74 3.58
CA TRP A 308 -9.49 -15.82 5.01
C TRP A 308 -10.88 -15.25 5.33
N ARG A 309 -11.22 -14.06 4.81
CA ARG A 309 -12.53 -13.44 5.00
C ARG A 309 -13.66 -14.32 4.50
N TYR A 310 -13.53 -14.88 3.30
CA TYR A 310 -14.48 -15.84 2.74
C TYR A 310 -14.71 -17.03 3.67
N ASN A 311 -13.63 -17.62 4.19
CA ASN A 311 -13.72 -18.75 5.12
C ASN A 311 -14.31 -18.40 6.49
N GLN A 312 -14.31 -17.12 6.87
CA GLN A 312 -14.97 -16.62 8.08
C GLN A 312 -16.43 -16.21 7.82
N GLY A 313 -16.94 -16.32 6.59
CA GLY A 313 -18.27 -15.85 6.22
C GLY A 313 -18.42 -14.33 6.24
N LEU A 314 -17.31 -13.59 6.15
CA LEU A 314 -17.33 -12.12 6.14
C LEU A 314 -17.67 -11.61 4.74
N SER A 315 -18.70 -10.77 4.64
CA SER A 315 -19.11 -10.13 3.39
C SER A 315 -17.97 -9.30 2.79
N SER A 316 -17.79 -9.37 1.48
CA SER A 316 -16.80 -8.57 0.73
C SER A 316 -17.21 -8.45 -0.73
N ASN A 317 -17.38 -7.22 -1.20
CA ASN A 317 -17.72 -6.92 -2.59
C ASN A 317 -16.44 -6.80 -3.43
N PHE A 318 -15.73 -7.91 -3.62
CA PHE A 318 -14.51 -7.91 -4.44
C PHE A 318 -14.81 -7.79 -5.93
N LEU A 319 -14.04 -6.96 -6.61
CA LEU A 319 -14.12 -6.73 -8.05
C LEU A 319 -13.02 -7.49 -8.79
N TYR A 320 -13.41 -8.13 -9.90
CA TYR A 320 -12.55 -8.98 -10.70
C TYR A 320 -12.09 -8.28 -11.98
N ARG A 321 -10.78 -8.26 -12.20
CA ARG A 321 -10.17 -7.67 -13.40
C ARG A 321 -10.12 -8.63 -14.58
#